data_AF-A0A957BDC5-F1
#
_entry.id   AF-A0A957BDC5-F1
#
_cell.length_a   1.000
_cell.length_b   1.000
_cell.length_c   1.000
_cell.angle_alpha   90.00
_cell.angle_beta   90.00
_cell.angle_gamma   90.00
#
_symmetry.space_group_name_H-M   'P 1'
#
loop_
_entity.id
_entity.type
_entity.pdbx_description
1 polymer ?
#
loop_
_entity_poly.entity_id
_entity_poly.type
_entity_poly.pdbx_seq_one_letter_code
_entity_poly.pdbx_strand_id
1 'polypeptide(L)'
;IMDILTPQVAIISHIDCHHPSAFSDCDQYIDEMYKLVEAVPEDGLVVLNMDDTNIVPLADVVRANLRTIAMEAFGTDLMAYNILPDIARTGFDLRYGSDRFVARWIPLLGRLHLYSTLSALAVALYAGIPIDDGLRALTKLKPLPGRLSPLRAKDGAIVIDDTYSANMISTQSALKWLKDIKYEHQVMVILGDMDDVAENGHAAHRAVGKEAADVADVLITLGGEAAQTARSAIDHGTDSSHVFTAHSWEEAISFSQRYGLGENDLIYVKGGRVSRMETIVRALLADKADEVYTVRFVADESDEAVSPSHSLYPSWVEVNTDTIANNIQILKSLVGEKVALCSVVKANAYGHGAVAIARVAMSNGADYLAVASIAEALELRDAGIDSPILVLSHTPLHAIRQA
;
A
#
# COMPACT_ATOMS: atom_id res chain seq x y z
N ILE A 1 -5.56 -12.97 -22.48
CA ILE A 1 -5.58 -11.52 -22.82
C ILE A 1 -5.06 -11.27 -24.23
N MET A 2 -3.92 -11.85 -24.62
CA MET A 2 -3.36 -11.67 -25.98
C MET A 2 -4.23 -12.22 -27.11
N ASP A 3 -5.15 -13.16 -26.83
CA ASP A 3 -6.16 -13.60 -27.81
C ASP A 3 -7.25 -12.55 -28.12
N ILE A 4 -7.30 -11.45 -27.35
CA ILE A 4 -8.34 -10.41 -27.43
C ILE A 4 -7.71 -9.02 -27.62
N LEU A 5 -6.45 -8.82 -27.20
CA LEU A 5 -5.70 -7.57 -27.37
C LEU A 5 -4.52 -7.80 -28.31
N THR A 6 -4.44 -7.00 -29.37
CA THR A 6 -3.27 -6.90 -30.25
C THR A 6 -2.57 -5.57 -29.98
N PRO A 7 -1.60 -5.52 -29.05
CA PRO A 7 -0.95 -4.27 -28.69
C PRO A 7 -0.04 -3.77 -29.80
N GLN A 8 -0.23 -2.51 -30.23
CA GLN A 8 0.73 -1.84 -31.12
C GLN A 8 1.98 -1.36 -30.36
N VAL A 9 1.83 -1.13 -29.05
CA VAL A 9 2.87 -0.64 -28.17
C VAL A 9 2.87 -1.45 -26.88
N ALA A 10 4.03 -1.97 -26.49
CA ALA A 10 4.26 -2.58 -25.18
C ALA A 10 5.36 -1.84 -24.43
N ILE A 11 5.23 -1.74 -23.11
CA ILE A 11 6.20 -1.10 -22.22
C ILE A 11 6.44 -2.04 -21.05
N ILE A 12 7.68 -2.47 -20.86
CA ILE A 12 8.10 -3.22 -19.66
C ILE A 12 8.97 -2.27 -18.84
N SER A 13 8.39 -1.69 -17.79
CA SER A 13 9.05 -0.67 -16.98
C SER A 13 9.85 -1.23 -15.80
N HIS A 14 9.40 -2.35 -15.23
CA HIS A 14 10.05 -3.04 -14.11
C HIS A 14 9.45 -4.45 -13.96
N ILE A 15 10.26 -5.43 -13.56
CA ILE A 15 9.86 -6.77 -13.14
C ILE A 15 10.32 -6.99 -11.69
N ASP A 16 9.38 -6.94 -10.74
CA ASP A 16 9.66 -7.27 -9.34
C ASP A 16 9.46 -8.76 -9.08
N CYS A 17 10.58 -9.47 -8.93
CA CYS A 17 10.59 -10.90 -8.65
C CYS A 17 10.47 -11.27 -7.17
N HIS A 18 10.45 -10.29 -6.25
CA HIS A 18 10.32 -10.58 -4.81
C HIS A 18 8.88 -10.94 -4.43
N HIS A 19 7.91 -10.46 -5.20
CA HIS A 19 6.48 -10.68 -4.96
C HIS A 19 5.72 -10.89 -6.27
N PRO A 20 5.89 -12.05 -6.94
CA PRO A 20 5.05 -12.43 -8.06
C PRO A 20 3.64 -12.72 -7.55
N SER A 21 2.81 -11.69 -7.35
CA SER A 21 1.50 -11.79 -6.71
C SER A 21 0.61 -12.91 -7.27
N ALA A 22 0.64 -13.09 -8.60
CA ALA A 22 -0.16 -14.08 -9.32
C ALA A 22 0.66 -15.23 -9.97
N PHE A 23 1.98 -15.26 -9.78
CA PHE A 23 2.85 -16.25 -10.41
C PHE A 23 3.54 -17.13 -9.37
N SER A 24 3.83 -18.38 -9.72
CA SER A 24 4.50 -19.33 -8.82
C SER A 24 5.92 -18.88 -8.47
N ASP A 25 6.59 -18.20 -9.40
CA ASP A 25 7.97 -17.79 -9.29
C ASP A 25 8.28 -16.65 -10.29
N CYS A 26 9.51 -16.13 -10.19
CA CYS A 26 10.04 -15.07 -11.02
C CYS A 26 10.13 -15.47 -12.51
N ASP A 27 10.52 -16.71 -12.80
CA ASP A 27 10.70 -17.19 -14.16
C ASP A 27 9.36 -17.20 -14.90
N GLN A 28 8.30 -17.69 -14.25
CA GLN A 28 6.95 -17.64 -14.80
C GLN A 28 6.45 -16.21 -15.03
N TYR A 29 6.77 -15.26 -14.12
CA TYR A 29 6.40 -13.86 -14.31
C TYR A 29 7.14 -13.26 -15.53
N ILE A 30 8.43 -13.53 -15.65
CA ILE A 30 9.26 -13.10 -16.78
C ILE A 30 8.71 -13.71 -18.09
N ASP A 31 8.38 -15.00 -18.11
CA ASP A 31 7.81 -15.70 -19.28
C ASP A 31 6.51 -15.05 -19.78
N GLU A 32 5.66 -14.53 -18.89
CA GLU A 32 4.49 -13.77 -19.31
C GLU A 32 4.86 -12.41 -19.95
N MET A 33 5.94 -11.77 -19.52
CA MET A 33 6.43 -10.55 -20.16
C MET A 33 6.99 -10.83 -21.56
N TYR A 34 7.63 -11.98 -21.78
CA TYR A 34 8.04 -12.43 -23.12
C TYR A 34 6.85 -12.48 -24.08
N LYS A 35 5.73 -13.08 -23.65
CA LYS A 35 4.51 -13.18 -24.48
C LYS A 35 3.96 -11.81 -24.88
N LEU A 36 4.01 -10.82 -23.98
CA LEU A 36 3.58 -9.46 -24.29
C LEU A 36 4.49 -8.80 -25.34
N VAL A 37 5.80 -8.99 -25.23
CA VAL A 37 6.78 -8.44 -26.18
C VAL A 37 6.66 -9.10 -27.55
N GLU A 38 6.50 -10.42 -27.61
CA GLU A 38 6.35 -11.18 -28.85
C GLU A 38 5.03 -10.90 -29.58
N ALA A 39 3.99 -10.46 -28.85
CA ALA A 39 2.69 -10.14 -29.42
C ALA A 39 2.66 -8.79 -30.17
N VAL A 40 3.68 -7.94 -30.01
CA VAL A 40 3.76 -6.66 -30.72
C VAL A 40 4.20 -6.88 -32.18
N PRO A 41 3.49 -6.32 -33.17
CA PRO A 41 3.85 -6.49 -34.59
C PRO A 41 5.19 -5.80 -34.92
N GLU A 42 5.82 -6.19 -36.04
CA GLU A 42 7.13 -5.64 -36.48
C GLU A 42 7.12 -4.11 -36.65
N ASP A 43 5.99 -3.53 -37.05
CA ASP A 43 5.81 -2.09 -37.18
C ASP A 43 5.42 -1.40 -35.87
N GLY A 44 5.19 -2.16 -34.79
CA GLY A 44 4.89 -1.70 -33.44
C GLY A 44 6.10 -1.20 -32.68
N LEU A 45 5.91 -0.89 -31.39
CA LEU A 45 6.96 -0.41 -30.48
C LEU A 45 7.01 -1.26 -29.22
N VAL A 46 8.21 -1.65 -28.81
CA VAL A 46 8.49 -2.17 -27.47
C VAL A 46 9.44 -1.22 -26.77
N VAL A 47 9.08 -0.81 -25.55
CA VAL A 47 9.92 0.02 -24.67
C VAL A 47 10.41 -0.79 -23.49
N LEU A 48 11.72 -0.91 -23.33
CA LEU A 48 12.35 -1.70 -22.25
C LEU A 48 13.20 -0.81 -21.33
N ASN A 49 13.07 -1.02 -20.02
CA ASN A 49 13.95 -0.45 -19.02
C ASN A 49 15.22 -1.29 -18.84
N MET A 50 16.36 -0.76 -19.22
CA MET A 50 17.64 -1.48 -19.20
C MET A 50 18.39 -1.41 -17.86
N ASP A 51 17.85 -0.69 -16.87
CA ASP A 51 18.37 -0.74 -15.49
C ASP A 51 17.88 -1.98 -14.74
N ASP A 52 16.87 -2.68 -15.27
CA ASP A 52 16.35 -3.91 -14.70
C ASP A 52 16.97 -5.14 -15.37
N THR A 53 17.78 -5.89 -14.61
CA THR A 53 18.49 -7.07 -15.11
C THR A 53 17.57 -8.18 -15.59
N ASN A 54 16.32 -8.24 -15.10
CA ASN A 54 15.33 -9.22 -15.57
C ASN A 54 14.73 -8.83 -16.92
N ILE A 55 14.75 -7.54 -17.26
CA ILE A 55 14.23 -7.01 -18.53
C ILE A 55 15.28 -7.09 -19.65
N VAL A 56 16.56 -6.95 -19.32
CA VAL A 56 17.65 -6.94 -20.32
C VAL A 56 17.55 -8.10 -21.33
N PRO A 57 17.33 -9.37 -20.93
CA PRO A 57 17.23 -10.49 -21.88
C PRO A 57 16.06 -10.39 -22.86
N LEU A 58 14.98 -9.67 -22.52
CA LEU A 58 13.83 -9.51 -23.42
C LEU A 58 14.21 -8.73 -24.69
N ALA A 59 15.28 -7.93 -24.67
CA ALA A 59 15.73 -7.18 -25.84
C ALA A 59 16.11 -8.09 -27.02
N ASP A 60 16.62 -9.30 -26.75
CA ASP A 60 17.10 -10.23 -27.77
C ASP A 60 15.98 -10.89 -28.57
N VAL A 61 14.74 -10.86 -28.07
CA VAL A 61 13.57 -11.48 -28.71
C VAL A 61 12.62 -10.48 -29.38
N VAL A 62 12.85 -9.17 -29.20
CA VAL A 62 12.00 -8.11 -29.76
C VAL A 62 12.13 -8.10 -31.28
N ARG A 63 11.01 -8.29 -31.98
CA ARG A 63 10.93 -8.16 -33.46
C ARG A 63 10.40 -6.79 -33.92
N ALA A 64 9.67 -6.10 -33.03
CA ALA A 64 9.15 -4.75 -33.25
C ALA A 64 10.25 -3.69 -33.20
N ASN A 65 9.89 -2.42 -33.37
CA ASN A 65 10.81 -1.32 -33.07
C ASN A 65 11.13 -1.34 -31.57
N LEU A 66 12.40 -1.51 -31.21
CA LEU A 66 12.86 -1.46 -29.83
C LEU A 66 13.27 -0.02 -29.45
N ARG A 67 12.81 0.46 -28.30
CA ARG A 67 13.35 1.64 -27.64
C ARG A 67 13.77 1.30 -26.21
N THR A 68 14.98 1.68 -25.85
CA THR A 68 15.55 1.42 -24.53
C THR A 68 15.58 2.70 -23.69
N ILE A 69 15.22 2.57 -22.42
CA ILE A 69 15.28 3.64 -21.43
C ILE A 69 16.18 3.24 -20.26
N ALA A 70 16.84 4.21 -19.63
CA ALA A 70 17.58 4.01 -18.39
C ALA A 70 17.89 5.31 -17.64
N MET A 71 18.34 5.16 -16.41
CA MET A 71 19.04 6.16 -15.62
C MET A 71 20.50 5.75 -15.34
N GLU A 72 20.83 4.45 -15.37
CA GLU A 72 22.17 3.95 -15.02
C GLU A 72 22.85 3.20 -16.18
N ALA A 73 22.10 2.43 -16.96
CA ALA A 73 22.59 1.66 -18.09
C ALA A 73 23.02 2.56 -19.27
N PHE A 74 24.32 2.54 -19.57
CA PHE A 74 24.89 3.25 -20.70
C PHE A 74 24.48 2.63 -22.04
N GLY A 75 24.48 3.45 -23.10
CA GLY A 75 24.19 2.98 -24.46
C GLY A 75 22.70 2.87 -24.81
N THR A 76 21.81 3.20 -23.86
CA THR A 76 20.37 3.28 -24.10
C THR A 76 19.96 4.48 -24.95
N ASP A 77 18.84 4.34 -25.66
CA ASP A 77 18.30 5.35 -26.56
C ASP A 77 17.94 6.63 -25.81
N LEU A 78 17.20 6.49 -24.70
CA LEU A 78 16.76 7.58 -23.83
C LEU A 78 17.34 7.38 -22.43
N MET A 79 18.24 8.26 -22.03
CA MET A 79 18.90 8.17 -20.73
C MET A 79 18.70 9.46 -19.93
N ALA A 80 18.10 9.37 -18.74
CA ALA A 80 18.10 10.48 -17.79
C ALA A 80 19.32 10.41 -16.87
N TYR A 81 19.99 11.53 -16.64
CA TYR A 81 21.18 11.63 -15.79
C TYR A 81 21.21 12.99 -15.08
N ASN A 82 22.17 13.20 -14.17
CA ASN A 82 22.24 14.38 -13.31
C ASN A 82 20.90 14.67 -12.60
N ILE A 83 20.32 13.63 -12.02
CA ILE A 83 19.00 13.69 -11.39
C ILE A 83 19.09 14.50 -10.10
N LEU A 84 18.24 15.52 -10.00
CA LEU A 84 18.11 16.43 -8.86
C LEU A 84 16.72 16.24 -8.24
N PRO A 85 16.61 15.51 -7.13
CA PRO A 85 15.35 15.36 -6.43
C PRO A 85 15.01 16.65 -5.68
N ASP A 86 13.73 16.99 -5.65
CA ASP A 86 13.17 18.10 -4.88
C ASP A 86 11.82 17.66 -4.30
N ILE A 87 11.25 18.47 -3.40
CA ILE A 87 9.96 18.19 -2.73
C ILE A 87 8.74 18.45 -3.63
N ALA A 88 8.90 19.22 -4.71
CA ALA A 88 7.82 19.58 -5.62
C ALA A 88 8.05 19.11 -7.06
N ARG A 89 9.26 18.68 -7.40
CA ARG A 89 9.65 18.33 -8.77
C ARG A 89 10.88 17.42 -8.81
N THR A 90 11.15 16.85 -9.98
CA THR A 90 12.41 16.16 -10.26
C THR A 90 13.11 16.85 -11.43
N GLY A 91 14.35 17.27 -11.20
CA GLY A 91 15.24 17.79 -12.23
C GLY A 91 16.09 16.69 -12.84
N PHE A 92 16.39 16.77 -14.13
CA PHE A 92 17.28 15.84 -14.82
C PHE A 92 17.81 16.43 -16.13
N ASP A 93 18.92 15.88 -16.61
CA ASP A 93 19.37 16.00 -17.99
C ASP A 93 18.93 14.76 -18.76
N LEU A 94 18.58 14.92 -20.03
CA LEU A 94 18.18 13.82 -20.92
C LEU A 94 19.17 13.71 -22.08
N ARG A 95 19.54 12.47 -22.42
CA ARG A 95 20.20 12.12 -23.67
C ARG A 95 19.23 11.36 -24.56
N TYR A 96 19.16 11.74 -25.83
CA TYR A 96 18.48 10.98 -26.87
C TYR A 96 19.40 10.84 -28.08
N GLY A 97 19.94 9.63 -28.31
CA GLY A 97 21.00 9.43 -29.30
C GLY A 97 22.23 10.32 -29.01
N SER A 98 22.61 11.19 -29.95
CA SER A 98 23.70 12.16 -29.76
C SER A 98 23.27 13.44 -29.04
N ASP A 99 21.97 13.69 -28.96
CA ASP A 99 21.43 14.96 -28.50
C ASP A 99 21.31 14.99 -26.97
N ARG A 100 21.48 16.19 -26.41
CA ARG A 100 21.42 16.44 -24.97
C ARG A 100 20.45 17.57 -24.66
N PHE A 101 19.55 17.31 -23.73
CA PHE A 101 18.56 18.25 -23.23
C PHE A 101 18.81 18.46 -21.75
N VAL A 102 19.42 19.59 -21.42
CA VAL A 102 19.86 19.88 -20.04
C VAL A 102 18.81 20.64 -19.25
N ALA A 103 18.88 20.55 -17.92
CA ALA A 103 18.06 21.28 -16.96
C ALA A 103 16.55 21.11 -17.23
N ARG A 104 16.11 19.86 -17.45
CA ARG A 104 14.69 19.52 -17.54
C ARG A 104 14.11 19.35 -16.14
N TRP A 105 12.84 19.69 -15.99
CA TRP A 105 12.11 19.57 -14.74
C TRP A 105 10.71 19.03 -15.00
N ILE A 106 10.28 18.07 -14.18
CA ILE A 106 8.93 17.54 -14.19
C ILE A 106 8.29 17.64 -12.80
N PRO A 107 6.98 17.89 -12.71
CA PRO A 107 6.26 18.00 -11.44
C PRO A 107 5.90 16.61 -10.88
N LEU A 108 6.79 15.63 -11.03
CA LEU A 108 6.63 14.28 -10.49
C LEU A 108 7.85 13.98 -9.59
N LEU A 109 7.59 13.31 -8.47
CA LEU A 109 8.60 13.01 -7.45
C LEU A 109 9.13 11.59 -7.58
N GLY A 110 10.39 11.38 -7.22
CA GLY A 110 11.00 10.06 -7.17
C GLY A 110 11.41 9.47 -8.51
N ARG A 111 12.38 8.55 -8.44
CA ARG A 111 13.01 7.92 -9.61
C ARG A 111 12.06 7.04 -10.43
N LEU A 112 11.10 6.36 -9.78
CA LEU A 112 10.16 5.48 -10.48
C LEU A 112 9.29 6.24 -11.48
N HIS A 113 8.84 7.46 -11.16
CA HIS A 113 8.12 8.30 -12.11
C HIS A 113 8.98 8.76 -13.29
N LEU A 114 10.31 8.83 -13.12
CA LEU A 114 11.22 9.19 -14.21
C LEU A 114 11.30 8.06 -15.25
N TYR A 115 11.27 6.78 -14.85
CA TYR A 115 11.14 5.67 -15.81
C TYR A 115 9.84 5.79 -16.62
N SER A 116 8.69 6.04 -15.96
CA SER A 116 7.41 6.24 -16.67
C SER A 116 7.47 7.44 -17.63
N THR A 117 8.18 8.50 -17.23
CA THR A 117 8.40 9.68 -18.06
C THR A 117 9.23 9.37 -19.31
N LEU A 118 10.33 8.61 -19.16
CA LEU A 118 11.15 8.17 -20.29
C LEU A 118 10.35 7.24 -21.22
N SER A 119 9.56 6.33 -20.67
CA SER A 119 8.67 5.48 -21.46
C SER A 119 7.65 6.29 -22.26
N ALA A 120 7.04 7.31 -21.65
CA ALA A 120 6.10 8.18 -22.35
C ALA A 120 6.77 8.97 -23.49
N LEU A 121 8.00 9.45 -23.29
CA LEU A 121 8.79 10.09 -24.35
C LEU A 121 9.13 9.12 -25.48
N ALA A 122 9.47 7.87 -25.17
CA ALA A 122 9.72 6.83 -26.17
C ALA A 122 8.49 6.61 -27.08
N VAL A 123 7.30 6.53 -26.47
CA VAL A 123 6.03 6.40 -27.21
C VAL A 123 5.72 7.66 -28.02
N ALA A 124 5.93 8.85 -27.46
CA ALA A 124 5.71 10.11 -28.15
C ALA A 124 6.59 10.23 -29.42
N LEU A 125 7.87 9.85 -29.30
CA LEU A 125 8.81 9.82 -30.43
C LEU A 125 8.37 8.84 -31.52
N TYR A 126 7.90 7.65 -31.14
CA TYR A 126 7.35 6.68 -32.08
C TYR A 126 6.10 7.21 -32.80
N ALA A 127 5.25 7.98 -32.10
CA ALA A 127 4.11 8.68 -32.69
C ALA A 127 4.48 9.92 -33.53
N GLY A 128 5.77 10.21 -33.71
CA GLY A 128 6.25 11.35 -34.50
C GLY A 128 6.21 12.69 -33.78
N ILE A 129 6.03 12.71 -32.45
CA ILE A 129 6.06 13.93 -31.65
C ILE A 129 7.53 14.32 -31.40
N PRO A 130 7.96 15.55 -31.72
CA PRO A 130 9.30 16.02 -31.44
C PRO A 130 9.63 15.97 -29.94
N ILE A 131 10.86 15.61 -29.60
CA ILE A 131 11.31 15.48 -28.21
C ILE A 131 11.13 16.76 -27.40
N ASP A 132 11.37 17.93 -27.98
CA ASP A 132 11.15 19.23 -27.33
C ASP A 132 9.69 19.47 -26.97
N ASP A 133 8.76 19.03 -27.83
CA ASP A 133 7.32 19.14 -27.55
C ASP A 133 6.90 18.16 -26.48
N GLY A 134 7.44 16.94 -26.49
CA GLY A 134 7.27 15.96 -25.41
C GLY A 134 7.76 16.50 -24.07
N LEU A 135 9.00 17.00 -24.03
CA LEU A 135 9.60 17.64 -22.84
C LEU A 135 8.79 18.83 -22.34
N ARG A 136 8.27 19.66 -23.25
CA ARG A 136 7.38 20.78 -22.88
C ARG A 136 6.06 20.28 -22.29
N ALA A 137 5.48 19.22 -22.84
CA ALA A 137 4.24 18.64 -22.33
C ALA A 137 4.42 18.08 -20.91
N LEU A 138 5.56 17.44 -20.62
CA LEU A 138 5.86 16.89 -19.30
C LEU A 138 5.86 17.94 -18.18
N THR A 139 6.18 19.20 -18.48
CA THR A 139 6.15 20.29 -17.49
C THR A 139 4.74 20.62 -16.99
N LYS A 140 3.70 20.17 -17.71
CA LYS A 140 2.27 20.44 -17.40
C LYS A 140 1.59 19.28 -16.68
N LEU A 141 2.32 18.21 -16.39
CA LEU A 141 1.76 17.07 -15.67
C LEU A 141 1.29 17.48 -14.28
N LYS A 142 0.38 16.70 -13.73
CA LYS A 142 -0.01 16.78 -12.33
C LYS A 142 0.29 15.44 -11.68
N PRO A 143 0.79 15.42 -10.43
CA PRO A 143 0.86 14.19 -9.65
C PRO A 143 -0.48 13.46 -9.68
N LEU A 144 -0.43 12.14 -9.82
CA LEU A 144 -1.61 11.30 -9.69
C LEU A 144 -1.90 11.14 -8.18
N PRO A 145 -3.17 11.26 -7.75
CA PRO A 145 -3.55 11.05 -6.36
C PRO A 145 -2.92 9.78 -5.77
N GLY A 146 -2.35 9.89 -4.56
CA GLY A 146 -1.70 8.79 -3.85
C GLY A 146 -0.46 8.19 -4.52
N ARG A 147 0.18 8.92 -5.43
CA ARG A 147 1.47 8.56 -6.05
C ARG A 147 2.50 9.67 -5.81
N LEU A 148 3.16 9.64 -4.66
CA LEU A 148 4.07 10.69 -4.16
C LEU A 148 3.56 12.11 -4.44
N SER A 149 2.31 12.39 -4.05
CA SER A 149 1.64 13.66 -4.30
C SER A 149 1.85 14.65 -3.14
N PRO A 150 2.49 15.80 -3.36
CA PRO A 150 2.65 16.80 -2.32
C PRO A 150 1.37 17.60 -2.10
N LEU A 151 0.91 17.65 -0.85
CA LEU A 151 -0.27 18.34 -0.35
C LEU A 151 0.09 19.21 0.88
N ARG A 152 -0.78 20.15 1.25
CA ARG A 152 -0.55 21.03 2.42
C ARG A 152 -1.28 20.53 3.66
N ALA A 153 -0.59 20.49 4.79
CA ALA A 153 -1.16 20.16 6.09
C ALA A 153 -1.65 21.39 6.85
N LYS A 154 -2.59 21.19 7.80
CA LYS A 154 -3.19 22.27 8.63
C LYS A 154 -2.17 23.16 9.32
N ASP A 155 -1.05 22.58 9.74
CA ASP A 155 -0.02 23.25 10.51
C ASP A 155 1.12 23.80 9.63
N GLY A 156 0.93 23.91 8.31
CA GLY A 156 1.90 24.42 7.34
C GLY A 156 2.81 23.35 6.71
N ALA A 157 2.98 22.21 7.40
CA ALA A 157 3.76 21.07 6.95
C ALA A 157 3.34 20.55 5.56
N ILE A 158 4.22 19.78 4.93
CA ILE A 158 3.98 19.16 3.62
C ILE A 158 3.62 17.70 3.82
N VAL A 159 2.47 17.27 3.33
CA VAL A 159 2.08 15.85 3.31
C VAL A 159 2.38 15.28 1.93
N ILE A 160 3.22 14.25 1.86
CA ILE A 160 3.46 13.47 0.65
C ILE A 160 2.54 12.25 0.70
N ASP A 161 1.46 12.31 -0.08
CA ASP A 161 0.48 11.24 -0.23
C ASP A 161 0.97 10.19 -1.23
N ASP A 162 1.32 9.00 -0.74
CA ASP A 162 1.66 7.82 -1.55
C ASP A 162 0.78 6.60 -1.21
N THR A 163 -0.50 6.85 -0.96
CA THR A 163 -1.45 5.88 -0.38
C THR A 163 -2.25 5.05 -1.40
N TYR A 164 -1.91 5.12 -2.70
CA TYR A 164 -2.61 4.35 -3.73
C TYR A 164 -2.42 2.83 -3.57
N SER A 165 -1.18 2.40 -3.34
CA SER A 165 -0.79 1.01 -3.15
C SER A 165 0.58 0.95 -2.48
N ALA A 166 0.93 -0.18 -1.88
CA ALA A 166 2.26 -0.36 -1.32
C ALA A 166 2.81 -1.77 -1.52
N ASN A 167 4.05 -1.82 -1.96
CA ASN A 167 4.89 -3.01 -1.97
C ASN A 167 6.31 -2.62 -1.52
N MET A 168 7.18 -3.60 -1.32
CA MET A 168 8.53 -3.39 -0.82
C MET A 168 9.31 -2.40 -1.69
N ILE A 169 9.43 -2.67 -2.98
CA ILE A 169 10.28 -1.90 -3.91
C ILE A 169 9.80 -0.45 -4.03
N SER A 170 8.50 -0.21 -4.19
CA SER A 170 7.97 1.16 -4.28
C SER A 170 8.16 1.94 -2.99
N THR A 171 7.99 1.29 -1.83
CA THR A 171 8.20 1.92 -0.52
C THR A 171 9.66 2.28 -0.29
N GLN A 172 10.58 1.36 -0.59
CA GLN A 172 12.02 1.59 -0.52
C GLN A 172 12.47 2.72 -1.46
N SER A 173 11.96 2.74 -2.70
CA SER A 173 12.28 3.82 -3.63
C SER A 173 11.81 5.20 -3.13
N ALA A 174 10.69 5.28 -2.42
CA ALA A 174 10.19 6.52 -1.85
C ALA A 174 11.00 6.95 -0.61
N LEU A 175 11.39 6.02 0.26
CA LEU A 175 12.29 6.31 1.39
C LEU A 175 13.67 6.76 0.90
N LYS A 176 14.21 6.15 -0.16
CA LYS A 176 15.43 6.61 -0.81
C LYS A 176 15.29 8.01 -1.39
N TRP A 177 14.14 8.34 -2.00
CA TRP A 177 13.87 9.71 -2.45
C TRP A 177 13.87 10.71 -1.29
N LEU A 178 13.22 10.38 -0.16
CA LEU A 178 13.25 11.21 1.05
C LEU A 178 14.68 11.40 1.59
N LYS A 179 15.53 10.37 1.52
CA LYS A 179 16.95 10.47 1.85
C LYS A 179 17.71 11.38 0.89
N ASP A 180 17.43 11.28 -0.41
CA ASP A 180 18.15 12.00 -1.45
C ASP A 180 17.79 13.50 -1.51
N ILE A 181 16.56 13.90 -1.12
CA ILE A 181 16.18 15.32 -1.05
C ILE A 181 16.90 16.08 0.07
N LYS A 182 17.50 15.37 1.05
CA LYS A 182 18.20 15.96 2.20
C LYS A 182 17.39 17.05 2.88
N TYR A 183 16.16 16.69 3.28
CA TYR A 183 15.25 17.64 3.89
C TYR A 183 15.84 18.21 5.19
N GLU A 184 15.80 19.54 5.34
CA GLU A 184 16.45 20.23 6.47
C GLU A 184 15.56 20.27 7.74
N HIS A 185 14.29 19.93 7.59
CA HIS A 185 13.28 19.93 8.67
C HIS A 185 12.90 18.50 9.07
N GLN A 186 12.03 18.34 10.07
CA GLN A 186 11.68 17.01 10.57
C GLN A 186 10.89 16.21 9.54
N VAL A 187 11.15 14.90 9.50
CA VAL A 187 10.50 13.94 8.61
C VAL A 187 9.74 12.90 9.44
N MET A 188 8.41 12.97 9.39
CA MET A 188 7.53 11.94 9.91
C MET A 188 7.14 10.97 8.79
N VAL A 189 7.34 9.68 9.04
CA VAL A 189 6.98 8.60 8.13
C VAL A 189 5.83 7.80 8.73
N ILE A 190 4.72 7.67 7.99
CA ILE A 190 3.53 6.92 8.40
C ILE A 190 3.31 5.77 7.42
N LEU A 191 3.52 4.53 7.87
CA LEU A 191 3.50 3.32 7.04
C LEU A 191 2.40 2.33 7.45
N GLY A 192 1.54 1.98 6.51
CA GLY A 192 0.54 0.94 6.66
C GLY A 192 1.04 -0.45 6.27
N ASP A 193 0.22 -1.49 6.49
CA ASP A 193 0.41 -2.81 5.90
C ASP A 193 0.54 -2.70 4.36
N MET A 194 1.44 -3.47 3.74
CA MET A 194 1.63 -3.50 2.28
C MET A 194 0.62 -4.43 1.60
N ASP A 195 0.35 -4.26 0.30
CA ASP A 195 -0.61 -5.08 -0.46
C ASP A 195 -0.13 -6.53 -0.67
N ASP A 196 1.18 -6.72 -0.89
CA ASP A 196 1.79 -8.00 -1.30
C ASP A 196 2.31 -8.82 -0.10
N VAL A 197 1.41 -9.17 0.83
CA VAL A 197 1.72 -10.03 1.98
C VAL A 197 1.50 -11.51 1.63
N ALA A 198 2.24 -12.03 0.64
CA ALA A 198 2.39 -13.48 0.46
C ALA A 198 3.26 -14.06 1.61
N GLU A 199 3.64 -15.34 1.54
CA GLU A 199 4.37 -16.09 2.61
C GLU A 199 5.63 -15.39 3.19
N ASN A 200 6.16 -14.34 2.54
CA ASN A 200 7.32 -13.54 2.97
C ASN A 200 7.01 -12.09 3.41
N GLY A 201 5.76 -11.72 3.71
CA GLY A 201 5.36 -10.37 4.11
C GLY A 201 6.22 -9.75 5.22
N HIS A 202 6.58 -10.55 6.24
CA HIS A 202 7.46 -10.10 7.32
C HIS A 202 8.86 -9.64 6.83
N ALA A 203 9.45 -10.33 5.84
CA ALA A 203 10.76 -9.96 5.33
C ALA A 203 10.72 -8.61 4.61
N ALA A 204 9.67 -8.38 3.82
CA ALA A 204 9.43 -7.10 3.15
C ALA A 204 9.25 -5.95 4.15
N HIS A 205 8.41 -6.14 5.17
CA HIS A 205 8.19 -5.13 6.20
C HIS A 205 9.46 -4.80 7.00
N ARG A 206 10.30 -5.80 7.28
CA ARG A 206 11.61 -5.57 7.92
C ARG A 206 12.58 -4.81 7.02
N ALA A 207 12.65 -5.16 5.73
CA ALA A 207 13.49 -4.44 4.77
C ALA A 207 13.11 -2.96 4.69
N VAL A 208 11.81 -2.66 4.62
CA VAL A 208 11.29 -1.28 4.70
C VAL A 208 11.64 -0.61 6.02
N GLY A 209 11.49 -1.31 7.15
CA GLY A 209 11.79 -0.74 8.47
C GLY A 209 13.27 -0.37 8.64
N LYS A 210 14.17 -1.17 8.08
CA LYS A 210 15.61 -0.85 8.02
C LYS A 210 15.86 0.47 7.27
N GLU A 211 15.20 0.69 6.13
CA GLU A 211 15.38 1.94 5.37
C GLU A 211 14.68 3.14 6.03
N ALA A 212 13.54 2.91 6.68
CA ALA A 212 12.84 3.96 7.41
C ALA A 212 13.72 4.52 8.55
N ALA A 213 14.54 3.68 9.20
CA ALA A 213 15.45 4.10 10.26
C ALA A 213 16.50 5.14 9.82
N ASP A 214 16.86 5.15 8.54
CA ASP A 214 17.86 6.09 7.98
C ASP A 214 17.28 7.49 7.70
N VAL A 215 15.94 7.64 7.73
CA VAL A 215 15.23 8.77 7.14
C VAL A 215 14.21 9.39 8.07
N ALA A 216 13.49 8.57 8.86
CA ALA A 216 12.41 9.02 9.71
C ALA A 216 12.95 9.56 11.04
N ASP A 217 12.69 10.83 11.33
CA ASP A 217 12.82 11.37 12.68
C ASP A 217 11.73 10.80 13.61
N VAL A 218 10.56 10.51 13.01
CA VAL A 218 9.40 9.85 13.64
C VAL A 218 8.82 8.81 12.72
N LEU A 219 8.58 7.62 13.25
CA LEU A 219 7.92 6.54 12.53
C LEU A 219 6.59 6.18 13.20
N ILE A 220 5.51 6.22 12.43
CA ILE A 220 4.20 5.70 12.84
C ILE A 220 3.86 4.53 11.91
N THR A 221 3.49 3.39 12.48
CA THR A 221 3.04 2.23 11.69
C THR A 221 1.59 1.89 11.99
N LEU A 222 0.82 1.50 10.98
CA LEU A 222 -0.58 1.11 11.11
C LEU A 222 -0.82 -0.28 10.49
N GLY A 223 -1.24 -1.24 11.31
CA GLY A 223 -1.56 -2.60 10.84
C GLY A 223 -0.72 -3.69 11.49
N GLY A 224 -1.15 -4.93 11.32
CA GLY A 224 -0.57 -6.08 12.01
C GLY A 224 0.84 -6.40 11.51
N GLU A 225 1.07 -6.24 10.22
CA GLU A 225 2.35 -6.53 9.56
C GLU A 225 3.30 -5.33 9.62
N ALA A 226 2.76 -4.11 9.55
CA ALA A 226 3.50 -2.87 9.70
C ALA A 226 4.18 -2.73 11.07
N ALA A 227 3.70 -3.42 12.10
CA ALA A 227 4.41 -3.54 13.37
C ALA A 227 5.83 -4.15 13.21
N GLN A 228 6.06 -5.01 12.20
CA GLN A 228 7.40 -5.52 11.87
C GLN A 228 8.31 -4.43 11.29
N THR A 229 7.74 -3.46 10.56
CA THR A 229 8.46 -2.28 10.09
C THR A 229 8.94 -1.45 11.27
N ALA A 230 8.06 -1.15 12.24
CA ALA A 230 8.43 -0.44 13.47
C ALA A 230 9.53 -1.17 14.24
N ARG A 231 9.37 -2.49 14.44
CA ARG A 231 10.38 -3.31 15.14
C ARG A 231 11.74 -3.27 14.44
N SER A 232 11.76 -3.44 13.13
CA SER A 232 13.01 -3.41 12.36
C SER A 232 13.68 -2.04 12.39
N ALA A 233 12.91 -0.94 12.40
CA ALA A 233 13.47 0.40 12.50
C ALA A 233 14.19 0.62 13.83
N ILE A 234 13.61 0.14 14.94
CA ILE A 234 14.23 0.15 16.26
C ILE A 234 15.50 -0.71 16.28
N ASP A 235 15.42 -1.93 15.73
CA ASP A 235 16.58 -2.85 15.67
C ASP A 235 17.75 -2.26 14.83
N HIS A 236 17.48 -1.28 13.96
CA HIS A 236 18.47 -0.56 13.15
C HIS A 236 18.82 0.85 13.67
N GLY A 237 18.42 1.19 14.90
CA GLY A 237 18.92 2.36 15.62
C GLY A 237 17.96 3.55 15.73
N THR A 238 16.70 3.40 15.31
CA THR A 238 15.67 4.42 15.59
C THR A 238 15.36 4.44 17.08
N ASP A 239 15.30 5.62 17.70
CA ASP A 239 14.89 5.76 19.09
C ASP A 239 13.45 5.25 19.27
N SER A 240 13.25 4.27 20.15
CA SER A 240 11.93 3.67 20.36
C SER A 240 10.89 4.65 20.91
N SER A 241 11.30 5.78 21.49
CA SER A 241 10.39 6.86 21.89
C SER A 241 9.83 7.66 20.72
N HIS A 242 10.41 7.52 19.52
CA HIS A 242 9.98 8.16 18.27
C HIS A 242 9.29 7.17 17.31
N VAL A 243 9.05 5.93 17.77
CA VAL A 243 8.38 4.89 16.99
C VAL A 243 7.04 4.53 17.63
N PHE A 244 5.96 4.68 16.89
CA PHE A 244 4.60 4.45 17.35
C PHE A 244 3.90 3.39 16.50
N THR A 245 3.29 2.40 17.14
CA THR A 245 2.45 1.41 16.47
C THR A 245 0.99 1.73 16.78
N ALA A 246 0.23 2.09 15.76
CA ALA A 246 -1.19 2.36 15.84
C ALA A 246 -2.03 1.14 15.42
N HIS A 247 -3.20 1.03 16.02
CA HIS A 247 -4.19 0.00 15.73
C HIS A 247 -5.45 0.56 15.03
N SER A 248 -5.55 1.88 14.89
CA SER A 248 -6.59 2.57 14.11
C SER A 248 -6.08 3.87 13.49
N TRP A 249 -6.81 4.43 12.52
CA TRP A 249 -6.44 5.72 11.93
C TRP A 249 -6.50 6.84 12.97
N GLU A 250 -7.49 6.82 13.86
CA GLU A 250 -7.65 7.81 14.94
C GLU A 250 -6.43 7.82 15.84
N GLU A 251 -5.88 6.64 16.16
CA GLU A 251 -4.68 6.51 16.96
C GLU A 251 -3.44 7.03 16.21
N ALA A 252 -3.28 6.67 14.93
CA ALA A 252 -2.18 7.17 14.09
C ALA A 252 -2.22 8.71 13.95
N ILE A 253 -3.41 9.28 13.72
CA ILE A 253 -3.65 10.74 13.68
C ILE A 253 -3.31 11.35 15.03
N SER A 254 -3.74 10.73 16.14
CA SER A 254 -3.45 11.20 17.49
C SER A 254 -1.96 11.15 17.83
N PHE A 255 -1.21 10.15 17.36
CA PHE A 255 0.25 10.13 17.50
C PHE A 255 0.90 11.25 16.71
N SER A 256 0.50 11.45 15.45
CA SER A 256 1.00 12.53 14.59
C SER A 256 0.79 13.91 15.23
N GLN A 257 -0.43 14.18 15.70
CA GLN A 257 -0.78 15.44 16.36
C GLN A 257 -0.05 15.66 17.69
N ARG A 258 0.13 14.61 18.49
CA ARG A 258 0.84 14.71 19.78
C ARG A 258 2.33 14.96 19.63
N TYR A 259 2.94 14.40 18.59
CA TYR A 259 4.35 14.68 18.31
C TYR A 259 4.55 16.16 17.99
N GLY A 260 3.65 16.72 17.16
CA GLY A 260 3.63 18.14 16.82
C GLY A 260 4.72 18.50 15.82
N LEU A 261 4.34 18.62 14.56
CA LEU A 261 5.23 19.05 13.48
C LEU A 261 5.08 20.56 13.23
N GLY A 262 6.18 21.22 12.87
CA GLY A 262 6.23 22.63 12.51
C GLY A 262 5.84 22.90 11.06
N GLU A 263 5.72 24.19 10.72
CA GLU A 263 5.24 24.69 9.43
C GLU A 263 6.04 24.26 8.19
N ASN A 264 7.24 23.70 8.37
CA ASN A 264 8.08 23.25 7.27
C ASN A 264 8.47 21.78 7.39
N ASP A 265 7.88 21.03 8.31
CA ASP A 265 8.16 19.60 8.41
C ASP A 265 7.47 18.82 7.28
N LEU A 266 7.89 17.57 7.09
CA LEU A 266 7.40 16.69 6.04
C LEU A 266 6.74 15.45 6.66
N ILE A 267 5.54 15.12 6.19
CA ILE A 267 4.81 13.91 6.54
C ILE A 267 4.71 13.04 5.29
N TYR A 268 5.32 11.88 5.30
CA TYR A 268 5.18 10.91 4.22
C TYR A 268 4.22 9.80 4.64
N VAL A 269 3.18 9.56 3.85
CA VAL A 269 2.15 8.56 4.15
C VAL A 269 2.05 7.54 3.04
N LYS A 270 2.22 6.25 3.38
CA LYS A 270 2.09 5.14 2.43
C LYS A 270 1.47 3.92 3.09
N GLY A 271 0.69 3.16 2.32
CA GLY A 271 0.24 1.83 2.72
C GLY A 271 -0.53 1.17 1.59
N GLY A 272 -0.81 -0.11 1.78
CA GLY A 272 -1.61 -0.90 0.87
C GLY A 272 -3.03 -0.37 0.76
N ARG A 273 -3.72 -0.81 -0.29
CA ARG A 273 -5.10 -0.45 -0.61
C ARG A 273 -6.07 -0.78 0.53
N VAL A 274 -5.84 -1.89 1.23
CA VAL A 274 -6.69 -2.33 2.35
C VAL A 274 -6.48 -1.46 3.59
N SER A 275 -5.28 -0.90 3.78
CA SER A 275 -4.92 -0.06 4.94
C SER A 275 -5.60 1.32 4.93
N ARG A 276 -6.11 1.76 3.76
CA ARG A 276 -6.82 3.04 3.54
C ARG A 276 -6.10 4.25 4.16
N MET A 277 -4.79 4.33 3.96
CA MET A 277 -3.94 5.36 4.56
C MET A 277 -4.29 6.79 4.12
N GLU A 278 -5.01 6.95 3.01
CA GLU A 278 -5.56 8.24 2.57
C GLU A 278 -6.47 8.89 3.62
N THR A 279 -7.08 8.09 4.52
CA THR A 279 -7.89 8.62 5.63
C THR A 279 -7.04 9.48 6.57
N ILE A 280 -5.79 9.07 6.83
CA ILE A 280 -4.83 9.85 7.63
C ILE A 280 -4.45 11.11 6.87
N VAL A 281 -4.17 11.01 5.56
CA VAL A 281 -3.87 12.18 4.71
C VAL A 281 -4.98 13.22 4.79
N ARG A 282 -6.25 12.83 4.57
CA ARG A 282 -7.41 13.74 4.64
C ARG A 282 -7.55 14.43 5.99
N ALA A 283 -7.30 13.73 7.08
CA ALA A 283 -7.36 14.31 8.42
C ALA A 283 -6.29 15.39 8.65
N LEU A 284 -5.15 15.29 7.97
CA LEU A 284 -4.01 16.20 8.07
C LEU A 284 -4.13 17.42 7.13
N LEU A 285 -4.95 17.36 6.08
CA LEU A 285 -5.05 18.42 5.05
C LEU A 285 -5.45 19.79 5.61
N ALA A 286 -4.78 20.84 5.13
CA ALA A 286 -5.07 22.23 5.48
C ALA A 286 -6.46 22.68 5.04
N ASP A 287 -6.80 22.37 3.78
CA ASP A 287 -8.08 22.68 3.17
C ASP A 287 -8.81 21.37 2.86
N LYS A 288 -10.07 21.26 3.30
CA LYS A 288 -10.93 20.13 2.94
C LYS A 288 -11.18 20.03 1.44
N ALA A 289 -11.10 21.15 0.70
CA ALA A 289 -11.24 21.14 -0.75
C ALA A 289 -10.15 20.31 -1.44
N ASP A 290 -8.98 20.13 -0.81
CA ASP A 290 -7.87 19.36 -1.34
C ASP A 290 -8.09 17.84 -1.24
N GLU A 291 -9.15 17.37 -0.59
CA GLU A 291 -9.48 15.94 -0.53
C GLU A 291 -9.67 15.32 -1.93
N VAL A 292 -10.06 16.13 -2.92
CA VAL A 292 -10.18 15.74 -4.34
C VAL A 292 -8.84 15.26 -4.94
N TYR A 293 -7.71 15.64 -4.34
CA TYR A 293 -6.38 15.23 -4.75
C TYR A 293 -5.89 13.95 -4.04
N THR A 294 -6.69 13.39 -3.13
CA THR A 294 -6.42 12.09 -2.50
C THR A 294 -7.03 10.94 -3.29
N VAL A 295 -6.48 9.74 -3.15
CA VAL A 295 -7.08 8.55 -3.78
C VAL A 295 -8.45 8.25 -3.20
N ARG A 296 -9.29 7.57 -4.00
CA ARG A 296 -10.59 7.04 -3.55
C ARG A 296 -11.49 8.12 -2.96
N PHE A 297 -11.34 9.37 -3.43
CA PHE A 297 -12.27 10.45 -3.16
C PHE A 297 -13.57 10.21 -3.93
N VAL A 298 -14.71 10.37 -3.25
CA VAL A 298 -16.05 10.28 -3.85
C VAL A 298 -16.71 11.63 -3.63
N ALA A 299 -17.07 12.32 -4.72
CA ALA A 299 -17.53 13.71 -4.68
C ALA A 299 -18.97 13.91 -4.16
N ASP A 300 -19.69 12.82 -3.88
CA ASP A 300 -21.14 12.82 -3.62
C ASP A 300 -21.42 12.15 -2.26
N GLU A 301 -21.09 12.87 -1.18
CA GLU A 301 -21.61 12.59 0.16
C GLU A 301 -22.41 13.82 0.62
N SER A 302 -23.71 13.79 0.33
CA SER A 302 -24.67 14.62 1.04
C SER A 302 -24.63 14.25 2.53
N ASP A 303 -24.05 15.12 3.36
CA ASP A 303 -24.38 15.37 4.78
C ASP A 303 -24.98 14.19 5.59
N GLU A 304 -24.37 13.01 5.54
CA GLU A 304 -24.57 11.98 6.55
C GLU A 304 -23.22 11.70 7.19
N ALA A 305 -23.11 12.14 8.45
CA ALA A 305 -22.00 11.81 9.32
C ALA A 305 -21.67 10.32 9.17
N VAL A 306 -20.46 10.03 8.71
CA VAL A 306 -19.88 8.69 8.71
C VAL A 306 -20.02 8.15 10.13
N SER A 307 -21.02 7.30 10.33
CA SER A 307 -21.21 6.60 11.59
C SER A 307 -20.09 5.55 11.68
N PRO A 308 -19.43 5.37 12.84
CA PRO A 308 -18.15 4.62 12.94
C PRO A 308 -18.25 3.10 12.72
N SER A 309 -19.34 2.60 12.13
CA SER A 309 -19.74 1.20 12.19
C SER A 309 -19.72 0.45 10.86
N HIS A 310 -19.17 1.00 9.78
CA HIS A 310 -19.08 0.27 8.51
C HIS A 310 -17.70 -0.30 8.22
N SER A 311 -17.67 -1.63 8.08
CA SER A 311 -16.50 -2.49 7.86
C SER A 311 -15.79 -2.21 6.52
N LEU A 312 -14.47 -2.45 6.53
CA LEU A 312 -13.46 -2.07 5.54
C LEU A 312 -13.42 -2.88 4.23
N TYR A 313 -14.42 -3.72 3.95
CA TYR A 313 -14.45 -4.57 2.75
C TYR A 313 -15.46 -4.03 1.71
N PRO A 314 -15.13 -4.02 0.40
CA PRO A 314 -16.07 -3.64 -0.66
C PRO A 314 -17.21 -4.64 -0.83
N SER A 315 -17.05 -5.84 -0.24
CA SER A 315 -18.10 -6.84 -0.08
C SER A 315 -18.57 -6.80 1.36
N TRP A 316 -19.86 -6.57 1.54
CA TRP A 316 -20.53 -6.72 2.81
C TRP A 316 -21.35 -8.00 2.78
N VAL A 317 -21.52 -8.62 3.94
CA VAL A 317 -22.38 -9.77 4.14
C VAL A 317 -23.45 -9.37 5.13
N GLU A 318 -24.70 -9.42 4.70
CA GLU A 318 -25.83 -9.26 5.61
C GLU A 318 -26.03 -10.57 6.36
N VAL A 319 -25.77 -10.53 7.66
CA VAL A 319 -26.02 -11.67 8.53
C VAL A 319 -27.37 -11.47 9.21
N ASN A 320 -28.36 -12.24 8.77
CA ASN A 320 -29.66 -12.25 9.41
C ASN A 320 -29.57 -12.96 10.77
N THR A 321 -29.64 -12.19 11.85
CA THR A 321 -29.56 -12.70 13.23
C THR A 321 -30.78 -13.53 13.64
N ASP A 322 -31.95 -13.29 13.04
CA ASP A 322 -33.17 -14.07 13.31
C ASP A 322 -33.00 -15.51 12.80
N THR A 323 -32.32 -15.70 11.67
CA THR A 323 -31.97 -17.03 11.16
C THR A 323 -31.04 -17.76 12.11
N ILE A 324 -30.05 -17.07 12.68
CA ILE A 324 -29.12 -17.64 13.66
C ILE A 324 -29.87 -18.01 14.95
N ALA A 325 -30.72 -17.12 15.44
CA ALA A 325 -31.58 -17.37 16.59
C ALA A 325 -32.46 -18.61 16.38
N ASN A 326 -33.16 -18.69 15.25
CA ASN A 326 -34.02 -19.81 14.88
C ASN A 326 -33.21 -21.13 14.79
N ASN A 327 -32.03 -21.11 14.16
CA ASN A 327 -31.17 -22.29 14.08
C ASN A 327 -30.76 -22.80 15.47
N ILE A 328 -30.44 -21.89 16.39
CA ILE A 328 -30.04 -22.26 17.75
C ILE A 328 -31.23 -22.85 18.52
N GLN A 329 -32.42 -22.25 18.39
CA GLN A 329 -33.64 -22.79 19.00
C GLN A 329 -34.00 -24.17 18.42
N ILE A 330 -33.86 -24.37 17.10
CA ILE A 330 -34.05 -25.67 16.45
C ILE A 330 -33.05 -26.67 17.00
N LEU A 331 -31.75 -26.34 17.03
CA LEU A 331 -30.72 -27.23 17.57
C LEU A 331 -31.00 -27.58 19.03
N LYS A 332 -31.37 -26.59 19.86
CA LYS A 332 -31.74 -26.80 21.26
C LYS A 332 -32.96 -27.73 21.39
N SER A 333 -33.95 -27.58 20.53
CA SER A 333 -35.14 -28.45 20.50
C SER A 333 -34.80 -29.90 20.11
N LEU A 334 -33.82 -30.09 19.21
CA LEU A 334 -33.38 -31.40 18.74
C LEU A 334 -32.52 -32.13 19.77
N VAL A 335 -31.61 -31.43 20.43
CA VAL A 335 -30.74 -32.02 21.47
C VAL A 335 -31.48 -32.18 22.81
N GLY A 336 -32.54 -31.38 23.01
CA GLY A 336 -33.41 -31.40 24.19
C GLY A 336 -32.91 -30.50 25.33
N GLU A 337 -33.85 -30.00 26.12
CA GLU A 337 -33.62 -29.02 27.21
C GLU A 337 -32.59 -29.44 28.26
N LYS A 338 -32.35 -30.75 28.42
CA LYS A 338 -31.39 -31.29 29.40
C LYS A 338 -29.96 -31.36 28.88
N VAL A 339 -29.74 -31.09 27.59
CA VAL A 339 -28.42 -31.14 26.96
C VAL A 339 -27.89 -29.72 26.77
N ALA A 340 -26.68 -29.47 27.27
CA ALA A 340 -26.04 -28.17 27.13
C ALA A 340 -25.54 -27.97 25.68
N LEU A 341 -25.91 -26.84 25.09
CA LEU A 341 -25.56 -26.44 23.73
C LEU A 341 -24.40 -25.43 23.76
N CYS A 342 -23.28 -25.81 23.17
CA CYS A 342 -22.12 -24.93 22.99
C CYS A 342 -22.17 -24.26 21.62
N SER A 343 -22.13 -22.93 21.59
CA SER A 343 -21.97 -22.20 20.32
C SER A 343 -20.51 -21.80 20.11
N VAL A 344 -19.91 -22.24 19.01
CA VAL A 344 -18.52 -21.93 18.68
C VAL A 344 -18.46 -20.62 17.89
N VAL A 345 -17.84 -19.59 18.47
CA VAL A 345 -17.75 -18.23 17.92
C VAL A 345 -16.28 -17.83 17.76
N LYS A 346 -15.54 -18.62 16.99
CA LYS A 346 -14.10 -18.41 16.72
C LYS A 346 -13.84 -17.55 15.48
N ALA A 347 -12.63 -17.04 15.35
CA ALA A 347 -12.16 -16.19 14.25
C ALA A 347 -13.08 -14.98 14.00
N ASN A 348 -13.46 -14.27 15.07
CA ASN A 348 -14.45 -13.19 15.01
C ASN A 348 -15.78 -13.60 14.34
N ALA A 349 -16.29 -14.80 14.66
CA ALA A 349 -17.41 -15.44 13.93
C ALA A 349 -17.17 -15.54 12.42
N TYR A 350 -15.98 -15.97 12.00
CA TYR A 350 -15.52 -15.93 10.59
C TYR A 350 -15.55 -14.53 9.97
N GLY A 351 -15.24 -13.49 10.76
CA GLY A 351 -15.25 -12.09 10.33
C GLY A 351 -16.62 -11.40 10.37
N HIS A 352 -17.65 -12.05 10.92
CA HIS A 352 -19.03 -11.55 10.97
C HIS A 352 -19.41 -10.86 12.30
N GLY A 353 -18.47 -10.72 13.23
CA GLY A 353 -18.68 -10.02 14.51
C GLY A 353 -19.02 -10.98 15.65
N ALA A 354 -18.01 -11.43 16.40
CA ALA A 354 -18.14 -12.42 17.46
C ALA A 354 -19.06 -11.95 18.59
N VAL A 355 -18.97 -10.70 19.03
CA VAL A 355 -19.82 -10.17 20.12
C VAL A 355 -21.31 -10.22 19.76
N ALA A 356 -21.67 -9.77 18.56
CA ALA A 356 -23.06 -9.76 18.10
C ALA A 356 -23.62 -11.19 18.00
N ILE A 357 -22.88 -12.10 17.36
CA ILE A 357 -23.28 -13.50 17.22
C ILE A 357 -23.35 -14.22 18.57
N ALA A 358 -22.41 -13.95 19.47
CA ALA A 358 -22.41 -14.52 20.81
C ALA A 358 -23.65 -14.12 21.61
N ARG A 359 -24.07 -12.84 21.57
CA ARG A 359 -25.28 -12.38 22.25
C ARG A 359 -26.54 -13.03 21.70
N VAL A 360 -26.65 -13.11 20.37
CA VAL A 360 -27.77 -13.79 19.70
C VAL A 360 -27.81 -15.26 20.13
N ALA A 361 -26.67 -15.94 20.16
CA ALA A 361 -26.62 -17.33 20.55
C ALA A 361 -27.04 -17.57 22.00
N MET A 362 -26.48 -16.80 22.93
CA MET A 362 -26.81 -16.92 24.36
C MET A 362 -28.28 -16.60 24.64
N SER A 363 -28.85 -15.61 23.93
CA SER A 363 -30.24 -15.20 24.11
C SER A 363 -31.25 -16.20 23.54
N ASN A 364 -30.79 -17.18 22.75
CA ASN A 364 -31.65 -18.11 22.01
C ASN A 364 -31.41 -19.59 22.34
N GLY A 365 -30.67 -19.89 23.42
CA GLY A 365 -30.59 -21.24 23.98
C GLY A 365 -29.21 -21.88 23.96
N ALA A 366 -28.16 -21.17 23.58
CA ALA A 366 -26.79 -21.59 23.87
C ALA A 366 -26.51 -21.45 25.38
N ASP A 367 -25.91 -22.47 25.98
CA ASP A 367 -25.61 -22.50 27.42
C ASP A 367 -24.20 -21.97 27.72
N TYR A 368 -23.28 -22.11 26.74
CA TYR A 368 -21.92 -21.59 26.81
C TYR A 368 -21.34 -21.39 25.41
N LEU A 369 -20.20 -20.70 25.34
CA LEU A 369 -19.52 -20.36 24.10
C LEU A 369 -18.18 -21.09 23.99
N ALA A 370 -17.66 -21.22 22.78
CA ALA A 370 -16.29 -21.65 22.56
C ALA A 370 -15.57 -20.79 21.52
N VAL A 371 -14.28 -20.56 21.74
CA VAL A 371 -13.42 -19.72 20.89
C VAL A 371 -12.09 -20.43 20.61
N ALA A 372 -11.33 -19.94 19.64
CA ALA A 372 -10.05 -20.54 19.25
C ALA A 372 -8.86 -20.00 20.05
N SER A 373 -8.97 -18.89 20.78
CA SER A 373 -7.85 -18.33 21.54
C SER A 373 -8.28 -17.57 22.80
N ILE A 374 -7.34 -17.28 23.71
CA ILE A 374 -7.58 -16.40 24.86
C ILE A 374 -7.98 -14.98 24.41
N ALA A 375 -7.37 -14.45 23.36
CA ALA A 375 -7.66 -13.08 22.91
C ALA A 375 -9.13 -12.94 22.50
N GLU A 376 -9.69 -13.94 21.80
CA GLU A 376 -11.11 -13.99 21.46
C GLU A 376 -11.99 -14.15 22.72
N ALA A 377 -11.53 -14.88 23.74
CA ALA A 377 -12.27 -15.00 24.99
C ALA A 377 -12.32 -13.66 25.74
N LEU A 378 -11.21 -12.93 25.76
CA LEU A 378 -11.11 -11.60 26.36
C LEU A 378 -12.01 -10.59 25.66
N GLU A 379 -12.05 -10.59 24.32
CA GLU A 379 -12.96 -9.73 23.54
C GLU A 379 -14.43 -9.91 23.97
N LEU A 380 -14.88 -11.15 24.14
CA LEU A 380 -16.24 -11.44 24.61
C LEU A 380 -16.44 -11.00 26.07
N ARG A 381 -15.42 -11.13 26.92
CA ARG A 381 -15.47 -10.68 28.33
C ARG A 381 -15.52 -9.17 28.46
N ASP A 382 -14.72 -8.43 27.69
CA ASP A 382 -14.72 -6.97 27.64
C ASP A 382 -16.08 -6.44 27.13
N ALA A 383 -16.74 -7.20 26.26
CA ALA A 383 -18.12 -6.94 25.85
C ALA A 383 -19.17 -7.31 26.91
N GLY A 384 -18.79 -7.78 28.11
CA GLY A 384 -19.71 -8.11 29.20
C GLY A 384 -20.50 -9.41 28.98
N ILE A 385 -19.93 -10.37 28.26
CA ILE A 385 -20.48 -11.73 28.20
C ILE A 385 -19.88 -12.53 29.35
N ASP A 386 -20.70 -12.92 30.33
CA ASP A 386 -20.26 -13.61 31.55
C ASP A 386 -20.43 -15.14 31.51
N SER A 387 -21.05 -15.68 30.45
CA SER A 387 -21.26 -17.11 30.30
C SER A 387 -19.93 -17.88 30.23
N PRO A 388 -19.90 -19.19 30.56
CA PRO A 388 -18.68 -19.97 30.37
C PRO A 388 -18.16 -19.88 28.92
N ILE A 389 -16.85 -19.72 28.75
CA ILE A 389 -16.18 -19.70 27.45
C ILE A 389 -15.11 -20.80 27.45
N LEU A 390 -15.21 -21.73 26.50
CA LEU A 390 -14.22 -22.78 26.28
C LEU A 390 -13.21 -22.33 25.21
N VAL A 391 -11.93 -22.24 25.57
CA VAL A 391 -10.85 -22.07 24.58
C VAL A 391 -10.47 -23.43 24.03
N LEU A 392 -10.69 -23.66 22.74
CA LEU A 392 -10.55 -24.97 22.09
C LEU A 392 -9.08 -25.34 21.77
N SER A 393 -8.19 -24.35 21.75
CA SER A 393 -6.79 -24.54 21.37
C SER A 393 -5.84 -24.61 22.57
N HIS A 394 -4.61 -25.06 22.32
CA HIS A 394 -3.56 -25.02 23.33
C HIS A 394 -3.31 -23.58 23.77
N THR A 395 -3.47 -23.34 25.06
CA THR A 395 -3.24 -22.03 25.66
C THR A 395 -1.94 -22.06 26.48
N PRO A 396 -0.89 -21.35 26.05
CA PRO A 396 0.38 -21.36 26.77
C PRO A 396 0.25 -20.64 28.12
N LEU A 397 0.97 -21.14 29.14
CA LEU A 397 0.86 -20.68 30.53
C LEU A 397 1.10 -19.17 30.72
N HIS A 398 1.88 -18.52 29.84
CA HIS A 398 2.13 -17.09 29.92
C HIS A 398 0.90 -16.25 29.53
N ALA A 399 0.11 -16.72 28.55
CA ALA A 399 -1.10 -16.04 28.10
C ALA A 399 -2.20 -16.07 29.18
N ILE A 400 -2.25 -17.14 29.99
CA ILE A 400 -3.16 -17.27 31.13
C ILE A 400 -2.85 -16.28 32.25
N ARG A 401 -1.58 -15.85 32.40
CA ARG A 401 -1.18 -14.91 33.47
C ARG A 401 -1.44 -13.45 33.12
N GLN A 402 -1.64 -13.16 31.84
CA GLN A 402 -1.89 -11.80 31.33
C GLN A 402 -3.38 -11.52 31.13
N ALA A 403 -4.18 -12.57 30.90
CA ALA A 403 -5.64 -12.57 30.94
C ALA A 403 -6.15 -12.67 32.38
#